data_AF-A0A4U0XJB5-F1
#
_entry.id   AF-A0A4U0XJB5-F1
#
_cell.length_a   1.000
_cell.length_b   1.000
_cell.length_c   1.000
_cell.angle_alpha   90.00
_cell.angle_beta   90.00
_cell.angle_gamma   90.00
#
_symmetry.space_group_name_H-M   'P 1'
#
loop_
_entity.id
_entity.type
_entity.pdbx_description
1 polymer ?
#
loop_
_entity_poly.entity_id
_entity_poly.type
_entity_poly.pdbx_seq_one_letter_code
_entity_poly.pdbx_strand_id
1 'polypeptide(L)'
;MALVAGAAIAGTSVAAAYLDAKFHIKKDAKTLWNLYSAERHWKKASRENRESLWYEFENQVYRLPATEQCIWSRDGTYTWLETHAQCCRYAQFFLSHNVQPGELVAFYLQNSAEFMFAMLGSWAIGCAPAMINYNLGGDGLVHCLKLSGSKIILVDEDSECRARIEAVRDRIEGELGMKIVVLDHALKAEINASEPKRPEEKYRQNVTGEFP
;
A
#
# COMPACT_ATOMS: atom_id res chain seq x y z
N MET A 1 18.99 -9.78 -61.44
CA MET A 1 19.42 -10.42 -60.17
C MET A 1 18.90 -9.60 -58.97
N ALA A 2 17.59 -9.56 -58.72
CA ALA A 2 17.02 -8.70 -57.67
C ALA A 2 15.70 -9.24 -57.05
N LEU A 3 15.58 -10.56 -56.85
CA LEU A 3 14.34 -11.17 -56.31
C LEU A 3 14.56 -12.16 -55.13
N VAL A 4 15.80 -12.36 -54.65
CA VAL A 4 16.07 -13.37 -53.61
C VAL A 4 16.17 -12.78 -52.19
N ALA A 5 16.31 -11.46 -52.05
CA ALA A 5 16.47 -10.83 -50.73
C ALA A 5 15.16 -10.70 -49.92
N GLY A 6 13.99 -10.66 -50.56
CA GLY A 6 12.70 -10.40 -49.88
C GLY A 6 12.09 -11.63 -49.17
N ALA A 7 12.25 -12.83 -49.72
CA ALA A 7 11.60 -14.04 -49.19
C ALA A 7 12.29 -14.61 -47.92
N ALA A 8 13.63 -14.48 -47.83
CA ALA A 8 14.39 -14.99 -46.69
C ALA A 8 14.15 -14.20 -45.39
N ILE A 9 13.90 -12.89 -45.50
CA ILE A 9 13.62 -11.99 -44.36
C ILE A 9 12.22 -12.26 -43.80
N ALA A 10 11.23 -12.52 -44.67
CA ALA A 10 9.88 -12.87 -44.24
C ALA A 10 9.85 -14.23 -43.52
N GLY A 11 10.50 -15.27 -44.06
CA GLY A 11 10.52 -16.61 -43.44
C GLY A 11 11.23 -16.68 -42.08
N THR A 12 12.33 -15.94 -41.91
CA THR A 12 13.06 -15.86 -40.63
C THR A 12 12.26 -15.13 -39.55
N SER A 13 11.54 -14.06 -39.91
CA SER A 13 10.68 -13.33 -38.97
C SER A 13 9.48 -14.17 -38.48
N VAL A 14 8.87 -14.98 -39.35
CA VAL A 14 7.74 -15.87 -38.99
C VAL A 14 8.20 -17.03 -38.13
N ALA A 15 9.33 -17.67 -38.45
CA ALA A 15 9.88 -18.75 -37.62
C ALA A 15 10.28 -18.23 -36.23
N ALA A 16 10.92 -17.07 -36.15
CA ALA A 16 11.25 -16.43 -34.88
C ALA A 16 9.99 -16.06 -34.08
N ALA A 17 8.95 -15.53 -34.72
CA ALA A 17 7.67 -15.24 -34.08
C ALA A 17 6.98 -16.51 -33.57
N TYR A 18 7.01 -17.62 -34.33
CA TYR A 18 6.47 -18.91 -33.89
C TYR A 18 7.24 -19.47 -32.69
N LEU A 19 8.57 -19.41 -32.71
CA LEU A 19 9.39 -19.84 -31.58
C LEU A 19 9.16 -18.98 -30.33
N ASP A 20 9.08 -17.66 -30.48
CA ASP A 20 8.76 -16.74 -29.39
C ASP A 20 7.34 -16.98 -28.84
N ALA A 21 6.36 -17.25 -29.71
CA ALA A 21 4.99 -17.58 -29.29
C ALA A 21 4.91 -18.94 -28.58
N LYS A 22 5.66 -19.95 -29.05
CA LYS A 22 5.67 -21.30 -28.49
C LYS A 22 6.46 -21.41 -27.19
N PHE A 23 7.58 -20.69 -27.08
CA PHE A 23 8.54 -20.82 -25.98
C PHE A 23 8.66 -19.56 -25.12
N HIS A 24 7.90 -18.51 -25.40
CA HIS A 24 7.86 -17.26 -24.61
C HIS A 24 9.22 -16.58 -24.40
N ILE A 25 10.15 -16.73 -25.34
CA ILE A 25 11.56 -16.31 -25.21
C ILE A 25 11.68 -14.82 -24.83
N LYS A 26 10.96 -13.92 -25.50
CA LYS A 26 11.01 -12.48 -25.17
C LYS A 26 10.38 -12.16 -23.83
N LYS A 27 9.32 -12.88 -23.43
CA LYS A 27 8.69 -12.72 -22.13
C LYS A 27 9.66 -13.13 -21.02
N ASP A 28 10.37 -14.23 -21.20
CA ASP A 28 11.35 -14.73 -20.24
C ASP A 28 12.55 -13.78 -20.15
N ALA A 29 13.09 -13.34 -21.29
CA ALA A 29 14.17 -12.34 -21.31
C ALA A 29 13.75 -11.03 -20.63
N LYS A 30 12.53 -10.54 -20.91
CA LYS A 30 11.98 -9.35 -20.23
C LYS A 30 11.80 -9.58 -18.73
N THR A 31 11.37 -10.77 -18.33
CA THR A 31 11.21 -11.13 -16.91
C THR A 31 12.55 -11.14 -16.20
N LEU A 32 13.58 -11.79 -16.77
CA LEU A 32 14.94 -11.80 -16.23
C LEU A 32 15.53 -10.38 -16.14
N TRP A 33 15.32 -9.55 -17.17
CA TRP A 33 15.75 -8.16 -17.15
C TRP A 33 15.06 -7.36 -16.04
N ASN A 34 13.74 -7.52 -15.89
CA ASN A 34 12.98 -6.84 -14.85
C ASN A 34 13.42 -7.28 -13.44
N LEU A 35 13.68 -8.56 -13.22
CA LEU A 35 14.20 -9.09 -11.95
C LEU A 35 15.57 -8.50 -11.64
N TYR A 36 16.49 -8.48 -12.62
CA TYR A 36 17.82 -7.88 -12.46
C TYR A 36 17.72 -6.37 -12.15
N SER A 37 16.88 -5.64 -12.88
CA SER A 37 16.67 -4.22 -12.66
C SER A 37 16.06 -3.94 -11.29
N ALA A 38 15.10 -4.74 -10.85
CA ALA A 38 14.47 -4.64 -9.54
C ALA A 38 15.47 -4.94 -8.41
N GLU A 39 16.29 -5.98 -8.55
CA GLU A 39 17.34 -6.31 -7.58
C GLU A 39 18.37 -5.18 -7.47
N ARG A 40 18.79 -4.59 -8.59
CA ARG A 40 19.70 -3.44 -8.60
C ARG A 40 19.07 -2.22 -7.91
N HIS A 41 17.79 -1.98 -8.16
CA HIS A 41 17.02 -0.90 -7.53
C HIS A 41 16.92 -1.11 -6.02
N TRP A 42 16.55 -2.32 -5.58
CA TRP A 42 16.50 -2.72 -4.18
C TRP A 42 17.85 -2.53 -3.47
N LYS A 43 18.94 -3.03 -4.06
CA LYS A 43 20.30 -2.85 -3.51
C LYS A 43 20.71 -1.38 -3.41
N LYS A 44 20.21 -0.51 -4.29
CA LYS A 44 20.43 0.93 -4.17
C LYS A 44 19.64 1.51 -3.00
N ALA A 45 18.34 1.24 -2.93
CA ALA A 45 17.46 1.68 -1.83
C ALA A 45 18.01 1.26 -0.46
N SER A 46 18.47 0.00 -0.34
CA SER A 46 19.10 -0.54 0.86
C SER A 46 20.34 0.23 1.30
N ARG A 47 21.27 0.51 0.37
CA ARG A 47 22.49 1.31 0.65
C ARG A 47 22.19 2.74 1.09
N GLU A 48 21.05 3.28 0.68
CA GLU A 48 20.61 4.64 1.01
C GLU A 48 19.69 4.69 2.25
N ASN A 49 19.40 3.56 2.91
CA ASN A 49 18.39 3.42 3.97
C ASN A 49 17.00 3.92 3.54
N ARG A 50 16.60 3.57 2.31
CA ARG A 50 15.35 3.97 1.67
C ARG A 50 14.51 2.77 1.22
N GLU A 51 14.48 1.71 2.01
CA GLU A 51 13.72 0.49 1.68
C GLU A 51 12.20 0.66 1.86
N SER A 52 11.74 1.67 2.63
CA SER A 52 10.32 1.97 2.76
C SER A 52 9.66 2.29 1.41
N LEU A 53 8.57 1.59 1.10
CA LEU A 53 7.76 1.81 -0.10
C LEU A 53 7.19 3.23 -0.20
N TRP A 54 7.15 3.97 0.91
CA TRP A 54 6.80 5.40 0.92
C TRP A 54 7.67 6.20 -0.05
N TYR A 55 8.97 5.90 -0.15
CA TYR A 55 9.85 6.63 -1.05
C TYR A 55 9.50 6.43 -2.51
N GLU A 56 9.09 5.22 -2.91
CA GLU A 56 8.64 4.94 -4.27
C GLU A 56 7.34 5.67 -4.61
N PHE A 57 6.38 5.66 -3.67
CA PHE A 57 5.15 6.42 -3.78
C PHE A 57 5.44 7.92 -3.93
N GLU A 58 6.24 8.48 -3.04
CA GLU A 58 6.57 9.90 -3.01
C GLU A 58 7.37 10.34 -4.26
N ASN A 59 8.25 9.48 -4.78
CA ASN A 59 8.94 9.74 -6.04
C ASN A 59 7.94 9.89 -7.21
N GLN A 60 6.84 9.13 -7.23
CA GLN A 60 5.79 9.30 -8.24
C GLN A 60 5.04 10.62 -8.06
N VAL A 61 4.74 11.00 -6.82
CA VAL A 61 4.07 12.27 -6.49
C VAL A 61 4.82 13.47 -7.07
N TYR A 62 6.15 13.49 -6.94
CA TYR A 62 6.95 14.60 -7.46
C TYR A 62 7.32 14.48 -8.95
N ARG A 63 7.19 13.28 -9.54
CA ARG A 63 7.51 13.05 -10.95
C ARG A 63 6.34 13.35 -11.88
N LEU A 64 5.12 13.04 -11.46
CA LEU A 64 3.92 13.13 -12.28
C LEU A 64 3.31 14.55 -12.23
N PRO A 65 2.56 14.97 -13.26
CA PRO A 65 1.83 16.22 -13.22
C PRO A 65 0.89 16.28 -12.01
N ALA A 66 0.73 17.46 -11.40
CA ALA A 66 -0.14 17.64 -10.24
C ALA A 66 -1.62 17.29 -10.51
N THR A 67 -2.04 17.30 -11.77
CA THR A 67 -3.39 16.94 -12.22
C THR A 67 -3.55 15.45 -12.53
N GLU A 68 -2.47 14.66 -12.47
CA GLU A 68 -2.50 13.24 -12.79
C GLU A 68 -3.30 12.48 -11.73
N GLN A 69 -4.23 11.65 -12.18
CA GLN A 69 -5.08 10.85 -11.28
C GLN A 69 -4.27 9.73 -10.63
N CYS A 70 -4.49 9.49 -9.34
CA CYS A 70 -3.84 8.45 -8.56
C CYS A 70 -4.86 7.41 -8.10
N ILE A 71 -5.96 7.86 -7.49
CA ILE A 71 -7.00 6.99 -6.92
C ILE A 71 -8.35 7.41 -7.48
N TRP A 72 -9.12 6.41 -7.93
CA TRP A 72 -10.54 6.55 -8.23
C TRP A 72 -11.33 5.67 -7.27
N SER A 73 -12.36 6.25 -6.66
CA SER A 73 -13.39 5.55 -5.90
C SER A 73 -14.78 6.01 -6.36
N ARG A 74 -15.83 5.39 -5.83
CA ARG A 74 -17.21 5.85 -6.09
C ARG A 74 -17.49 7.23 -5.49
N ASP A 75 -16.76 7.58 -4.44
CA ASP A 75 -16.98 8.80 -3.65
C ASP A 75 -16.10 9.96 -4.14
N GLY A 76 -15.11 9.70 -5.00
CA GLY A 76 -14.24 10.75 -5.52
C GLY A 76 -13.09 10.25 -6.37
N THR A 77 -12.39 11.21 -6.98
CA THR A 77 -11.13 10.96 -7.68
C THR A 77 -10.08 11.88 -7.12
N TYR A 78 -8.90 11.34 -6.86
CA TYR A 78 -7.82 12.04 -6.18
C TYR A 78 -6.57 11.98 -7.05
N THR A 79 -5.95 13.14 -7.22
CA THR A 79 -4.64 13.25 -7.87
C THR A 79 -3.53 12.69 -6.99
N TRP A 80 -2.33 12.52 -7.55
CA TRP A 80 -1.14 12.13 -6.77
C TRP A 80 -0.82 13.13 -5.66
N LEU A 81 -0.97 14.43 -5.92
CA LEU A 81 -0.70 15.48 -4.94
C LEU A 81 -1.73 15.48 -3.80
N GLU A 82 -3.02 15.34 -4.12
CA GLU A 82 -4.08 15.24 -3.11
C GLU A 82 -3.96 13.96 -2.28
N THR A 83 -3.64 12.84 -2.94
CA THR A 83 -3.39 11.57 -2.25
C THR A 83 -2.23 11.71 -1.27
N HIS A 84 -1.11 12.30 -1.68
CA HIS A 84 0.04 12.54 -0.80
C HIS A 84 -0.32 13.41 0.42
N ALA A 85 -1.09 14.48 0.21
CA ALA A 85 -1.57 15.33 1.29
C ALA A 85 -2.43 14.54 2.29
N GLN A 86 -3.33 13.70 1.81
CA GLN A 86 -4.14 12.83 2.67
C GLN A 86 -3.29 11.81 3.43
N CYS A 87 -2.32 11.17 2.77
CA CYS A 87 -1.41 10.24 3.43
C CYS A 87 -0.64 10.92 4.58
N CYS A 88 -0.20 12.18 4.38
CA CYS A 88 0.47 12.96 5.43
C CYS A 88 -0.44 13.28 6.61
N ARG A 89 -1.75 13.46 6.39
CA ARG A 89 -2.73 13.63 7.48
C ARG A 89 -2.94 12.34 8.25
N TYR A 90 -3.12 11.21 7.54
CA TYR A 90 -3.25 9.90 8.17
C TYR A 90 -1.99 9.50 8.96
N ALA A 91 -0.81 9.81 8.44
CA ALA A 91 0.45 9.61 9.15
C ALA A 91 0.49 10.35 10.50
N GLN A 92 0.05 11.62 10.54
CA GLN A 92 -0.04 12.39 11.77
C GLN A 92 -1.10 11.82 12.72
N PHE A 93 -2.24 11.37 12.19
CA PHE A 93 -3.26 10.69 12.96
C PHE A 93 -2.73 9.40 13.63
N PHE A 94 -1.91 8.61 12.94
CA PHE A 94 -1.29 7.43 13.56
C PHE A 94 -0.26 7.80 14.64
N LEU A 95 0.56 8.83 14.39
CA LEU A 95 1.49 9.34 15.39
C LEU A 95 0.76 9.88 16.64
N SER A 96 -0.38 10.54 16.48
CA SER A 96 -1.21 10.99 17.62
C SER A 96 -1.82 9.84 18.43
N HIS A 97 -1.91 8.66 17.82
CA HIS A 97 -2.29 7.40 18.45
C HIS A 97 -1.09 6.61 19.02
N ASN A 98 0.09 7.22 19.09
CA ASN A 98 1.34 6.61 19.58
C ASN A 98 1.80 5.37 18.80
N VAL A 99 1.38 5.24 17.54
CA VAL A 99 1.93 4.23 16.62
C VAL A 99 3.38 4.59 16.33
N GLN A 100 4.27 3.63 16.51
CA GLN A 100 5.72 3.81 16.34
C GLN A 100 6.23 3.08 15.10
N PRO A 101 7.33 3.54 14.47
CA PRO A 101 8.00 2.80 13.42
C PRO A 101 8.25 1.33 13.79
N GLY A 102 8.07 0.43 12.82
CA GLY A 102 8.20 -1.01 13.02
C GLY A 102 6.94 -1.69 13.55
N GLU A 103 5.84 -0.96 13.75
CA GLU A 103 4.57 -1.50 14.21
C GLU A 103 3.57 -1.69 13.07
N LEU A 104 2.58 -2.54 13.32
CA LEU A 104 1.42 -2.71 12.46
C LEU A 104 0.24 -1.87 12.95
N VAL A 105 -0.59 -1.45 11.99
CA VAL A 105 -1.89 -0.84 12.26
C VAL A 105 -2.97 -1.75 11.69
N ALA A 106 -3.88 -2.25 12.54
CA ALA A 106 -4.92 -3.15 12.07
C ALA A 106 -6.00 -2.39 11.31
N PHE A 107 -6.32 -2.84 10.10
CA PHE A 107 -7.37 -2.25 9.26
C PHE A 107 -8.52 -3.25 9.18
N TYR A 108 -9.70 -2.81 9.58
CA TYR A 108 -10.97 -3.52 9.40
C TYR A 108 -11.92 -2.59 8.65
N LEU A 109 -11.50 -2.30 7.41
CA LEU A 109 -12.07 -1.29 6.52
C LEU A 109 -12.57 -1.95 5.23
N GLN A 110 -13.62 -1.38 4.64
CA GLN A 110 -14.03 -1.69 3.28
C GLN A 110 -13.13 -0.97 2.26
N ASN A 111 -13.30 -1.30 0.98
CA ASN A 111 -12.55 -0.64 -0.09
C ASN A 111 -13.02 0.81 -0.26
N SER A 112 -12.18 1.76 0.12
CA SER A 112 -12.41 3.20 0.02
C SER A 112 -11.12 3.95 -0.35
N ALA A 113 -11.22 5.24 -0.65
CA ALA A 113 -10.02 6.07 -0.84
C ALA A 113 -9.24 6.22 0.48
N GLU A 114 -9.96 6.32 1.59
CA GLU A 114 -9.42 6.39 2.95
C GLU A 114 -8.58 5.17 3.30
N PHE A 115 -8.99 3.97 2.87
CA PHE A 115 -8.18 2.76 3.01
C PHE A 115 -6.77 2.97 2.43
N MET A 116 -6.70 3.52 1.22
CA MET A 116 -5.45 3.76 0.52
C MET A 116 -4.65 4.89 1.17
N PHE A 117 -5.31 5.97 1.60
CA PHE A 117 -4.65 7.08 2.32
C PHE A 117 -4.06 6.61 3.64
N ALA A 118 -4.80 5.80 4.39
CA ALA A 118 -4.36 5.19 5.64
C ALA A 118 -3.17 4.24 5.42
N MET A 119 -3.23 3.36 4.42
CA MET A 119 -2.14 2.43 4.12
C MET A 119 -0.85 3.16 3.73
N LEU A 120 -0.94 4.10 2.79
CA LEU A 120 0.22 4.86 2.35
C LEU A 120 0.74 5.77 3.48
N GLY A 121 -0.16 6.34 4.29
CA GLY A 121 0.17 7.12 5.48
C GLY A 121 0.90 6.30 6.54
N SER A 122 0.59 5.01 6.72
CA SER A 122 1.33 4.15 7.65
C SER A 122 2.77 3.92 7.16
N TRP A 123 2.97 3.71 5.86
CA TRP A 123 4.32 3.58 5.28
C TRP A 123 5.16 4.84 5.52
N ALA A 124 4.53 6.02 5.50
CA ALA A 124 5.20 7.28 5.78
C ALA A 124 5.83 7.34 7.18
N ILE A 125 5.29 6.60 8.15
CA ILE A 125 5.81 6.54 9.52
C ILE A 125 6.56 5.22 9.81
N GLY A 126 6.96 4.49 8.78
CA GLY A 126 7.69 3.23 8.91
C GLY A 126 6.86 2.09 9.49
N CYS A 127 5.55 2.15 9.32
CA CYS A 127 4.59 1.13 9.75
C CYS A 127 3.93 0.49 8.53
N ALA A 128 3.25 -0.64 8.69
CA ALA A 128 2.44 -1.26 7.64
C ALA A 128 1.03 -1.61 8.13
N PRO A 129 0.05 -1.74 7.23
CA PRO A 129 -1.28 -2.18 7.65
C PRO A 129 -1.32 -3.70 7.87
N ALA A 130 -1.93 -4.12 8.97
CA ALA A 130 -2.47 -5.48 9.09
C ALA A 130 -3.89 -5.49 8.51
N MET A 131 -4.02 -5.90 7.25
CA MET A 131 -5.30 -5.87 6.53
C MET A 131 -6.19 -7.05 6.94
N ILE A 132 -7.11 -6.81 7.87
CA ILE A 132 -8.05 -7.80 8.37
C ILE A 132 -9.27 -7.81 7.46
N ASN A 133 -9.70 -9.00 7.03
CA ASN A 133 -10.89 -9.12 6.19
C ASN A 133 -12.14 -8.70 7.00
N TYR A 134 -12.81 -7.64 6.55
CA TYR A 134 -13.97 -7.04 7.21
C TYR A 134 -15.22 -7.94 7.28
N ASN A 135 -15.19 -9.12 6.64
CA ASN A 135 -16.25 -10.14 6.76
C ASN A 135 -16.05 -11.09 7.95
N LEU A 136 -14.87 -11.09 8.59
CA LEU A 136 -14.56 -11.96 9.73
C LEU A 136 -15.25 -11.43 11.01
N GLY A 137 -15.87 -12.31 11.78
CA GLY A 137 -16.40 -12.01 13.11
C GLY A 137 -15.98 -13.07 14.12
N GLY A 138 -16.33 -12.86 15.40
CA GLY A 138 -16.11 -13.84 16.46
C GLY A 138 -14.63 -14.23 16.62
N ASP A 139 -14.38 -15.52 16.84
CA ASP A 139 -13.03 -16.04 17.10
C ASP A 139 -12.05 -15.84 15.94
N GLY A 140 -12.53 -15.91 14.70
CA GLY A 140 -11.67 -15.70 13.52
C GLY A 140 -11.12 -14.28 13.46
N LEU A 141 -11.95 -13.29 13.77
CA LEU A 141 -11.54 -11.88 13.88
C LEU A 141 -10.51 -11.70 15.00
N VAL A 142 -10.80 -12.18 16.21
CA VAL A 142 -9.89 -12.07 17.36
C VAL A 142 -8.56 -12.74 17.10
N HIS A 143 -8.56 -13.91 16.43
CA HIS A 143 -7.34 -14.61 16.05
C HIS A 143 -6.45 -13.78 15.11
N CYS A 144 -7.02 -13.21 14.05
CA CYS A 144 -6.27 -12.37 13.12
C CYS A 144 -5.73 -11.10 13.79
N LEU A 145 -6.53 -10.46 14.64
CA LEU A 145 -6.09 -9.29 15.41
C LEU A 145 -4.93 -9.64 16.34
N LYS A 146 -5.02 -10.75 17.06
CA LYS A 146 -3.94 -11.23 17.93
C LYS A 146 -2.62 -11.42 17.17
N LEU A 147 -2.67 -11.99 15.96
CA LEU A 147 -1.47 -12.18 15.12
C LEU A 147 -0.86 -10.86 14.65
N SER A 148 -1.68 -9.82 14.44
CA SER A 148 -1.19 -8.52 14.00
C SER A 148 -0.36 -7.78 15.05
N GLY A 149 -0.58 -8.05 16.35
CA GLY A 149 0.06 -7.31 17.44
C GLY A 149 -0.14 -5.78 17.39
N SER A 150 -1.12 -5.29 16.63
CA SER A 150 -1.34 -3.85 16.40
C SER A 150 -1.86 -3.18 17.66
N LYS A 151 -1.45 -1.94 17.93
CA LYS A 151 -1.97 -1.18 19.09
C LYS A 151 -3.37 -0.63 18.87
N ILE A 152 -3.70 -0.33 17.61
CA ILE A 152 -5.00 0.23 17.23
C ILE A 152 -5.57 -0.58 16.08
N ILE A 153 -6.90 -0.59 16.01
CA ILE A 153 -7.67 -1.08 14.86
C ILE A 153 -8.51 0.07 14.32
N LEU A 154 -8.33 0.37 13.03
CA LEU A 154 -9.14 1.32 12.29
C LEU A 154 -10.33 0.57 11.67
N VAL A 155 -11.54 0.92 12.09
CA VAL A 155 -12.78 0.20 11.79
C VAL A 155 -13.68 1.04 10.89
N ASP A 156 -14.29 0.38 9.90
CA ASP A 156 -15.22 1.05 8.98
C ASP A 156 -16.45 1.62 9.71
N GLU A 157 -17.03 2.68 9.16
CA GLU A 157 -18.27 3.25 9.70
C GLU A 157 -19.50 2.41 9.38
N ASP A 158 -19.40 1.50 8.39
CA ASP A 158 -20.44 0.56 8.02
C ASP A 158 -21.02 -0.19 9.22
N SER A 159 -22.35 -0.27 9.26
CA SER A 159 -23.07 -0.83 10.41
C SER A 159 -22.78 -2.30 10.67
N GLU A 160 -22.52 -3.11 9.63
CA GLU A 160 -22.21 -4.53 9.80
C GLU A 160 -20.77 -4.72 10.29
N CYS A 161 -19.82 -3.94 9.75
CA CYS A 161 -18.45 -3.90 10.23
C CYS A 161 -18.41 -3.57 11.73
N ARG A 162 -19.13 -2.52 12.14
CA ARG A 162 -19.26 -2.14 13.54
C ARG A 162 -19.89 -3.24 14.38
N ALA A 163 -21.00 -3.83 13.92
CA ALA A 163 -21.66 -4.91 14.67
C ALA A 163 -20.74 -6.10 14.96
N ARG A 164 -19.90 -6.51 14.00
CA ARG A 164 -18.92 -7.59 14.19
C ARG A 164 -17.81 -7.23 15.19
N ILE A 165 -17.35 -5.98 15.18
CA ILE A 165 -16.36 -5.46 16.13
C ILE A 165 -16.95 -5.37 17.54
N GLU A 166 -18.15 -4.79 17.67
CA GLU A 166 -18.84 -4.66 18.96
C GLU A 166 -19.11 -6.03 19.60
N ALA A 167 -19.47 -7.03 18.80
CA ALA A 167 -19.70 -8.40 19.29
C ALA A 167 -18.47 -9.05 19.98
N VAL A 168 -17.27 -8.52 19.75
CA VAL A 168 -16.02 -8.99 20.37
C VAL A 168 -15.21 -7.87 21.03
N ARG A 169 -15.83 -6.70 21.29
CA ARG A 169 -15.16 -5.51 21.84
C ARG A 169 -14.35 -5.81 23.10
N ASP A 170 -14.96 -6.50 24.07
CA ASP A 170 -14.32 -6.84 25.34
C ASP A 170 -13.04 -7.66 25.15
N ARG A 171 -12.99 -8.48 24.09
CA ARG A 171 -11.80 -9.28 23.78
C ARG A 171 -10.74 -8.44 23.08
N ILE A 172 -11.15 -7.55 22.18
CA ILE A 172 -10.23 -6.62 21.50
C ILE A 172 -9.55 -5.67 22.51
N GLU A 173 -10.35 -5.04 23.37
CA GLU A 173 -9.84 -4.06 24.34
C GLU A 173 -9.25 -4.73 25.58
N GLY A 174 -9.89 -5.78 26.10
CA GLY A 174 -9.48 -6.47 27.33
C GLY A 174 -8.39 -7.53 27.14
N GLU A 175 -8.54 -8.45 26.18
CA GLU A 175 -7.56 -9.52 25.96
C GLU A 175 -6.36 -9.05 25.13
N LEU A 176 -6.60 -8.24 24.08
CA LEU A 176 -5.55 -7.81 23.15
C LEU A 176 -4.99 -6.42 23.47
N GLY A 177 -5.64 -5.62 24.33
CA GLY A 177 -5.20 -4.27 24.65
C GLY A 177 -5.26 -3.29 23.47
N MET A 178 -6.03 -3.60 22.43
CA MET A 178 -6.11 -2.80 21.22
C MET A 178 -7.14 -1.68 21.36
N LYS A 179 -6.80 -0.46 20.94
CA LYS A 179 -7.76 0.63 20.85
C LYS A 179 -8.59 0.52 19.58
N ILE A 180 -9.91 0.46 19.72
CA ILE A 180 -10.84 0.53 18.59
C ILE A 180 -11.02 1.99 18.17
N VAL A 181 -10.75 2.30 16.90
CA VAL A 181 -10.98 3.63 16.32
C VAL A 181 -11.91 3.49 15.12
N VAL A 182 -13.11 4.06 15.22
CA VAL A 182 -14.08 4.04 14.12
C VAL A 182 -13.80 5.22 13.19
N LEU A 183 -13.60 4.93 11.90
CA LEU A 183 -13.40 5.94 10.86
C LEU A 183 -14.75 6.48 10.37
N ASP A 184 -15.46 7.16 11.25
CA ASP A 184 -16.73 7.82 10.93
C ASP A 184 -16.53 9.17 10.24
N HIS A 185 -17.63 9.76 9.78
CA HIS A 185 -17.63 11.09 9.17
C HIS A 185 -16.95 12.17 10.03
N ALA A 186 -17.09 12.13 11.36
CA ALA A 186 -16.51 13.15 12.24
C ALA A 186 -14.98 13.01 12.29
N LEU A 187 -14.46 11.80 12.45
CA LEU A 187 -13.03 11.55 12.43
C LEU A 187 -12.43 11.83 11.06
N LYS A 188 -13.11 11.46 9.97
CA LYS A 188 -12.68 11.81 8.61
C LYS A 188 -12.55 13.33 8.45
N ALA A 189 -13.51 14.10 8.95
CA ALA A 189 -13.47 15.55 8.90
C ALA A 189 -12.32 16.14 9.74
N GLU A 190 -12.06 15.60 10.93
CA GLU A 190 -10.93 15.99 11.79
C GLU A 190 -9.58 15.75 11.10
N ILE A 191 -9.38 14.55 10.52
CA ILE A 191 -8.16 14.22 9.77
C ILE A 191 -8.01 15.17 8.56
N ASN A 192 -9.10 15.43 7.83
CA ASN A 192 -9.09 16.33 6.68
C ASN A 192 -8.78 17.79 7.02
N ALA A 193 -9.18 18.25 8.22
CA ALA A 193 -8.91 19.60 8.70
C ALA A 193 -7.44 19.81 9.12
N SER A 194 -6.71 18.72 9.36
CA SER A 194 -5.29 18.79 9.74
C SER A 194 -4.40 19.24 8.58
N GLU A 195 -3.36 20.00 8.90
CA GLU A 195 -2.35 20.41 7.90
C GLU A 195 -1.62 19.16 7.37
N PRO A 196 -1.45 19.00 6.04
CA PRO A 196 -0.80 17.82 5.46
C PRO A 196 0.74 17.89 5.58
N LYS A 197 1.25 17.85 6.81
CA LYS A 197 2.68 17.89 7.11
C LYS A 197 3.33 16.55 6.80
N ARG A 198 4.29 16.54 5.87
CA ARG A 198 5.11 15.36 5.55
C ARG A 198 5.84 14.86 6.81
N PRO A 199 5.72 13.58 7.19
CA PRO A 199 6.47 13.01 8.30
C PRO A 199 7.97 13.09 8.08
N GLU A 200 8.71 13.34 9.17
CA GLU A 200 10.18 13.36 9.18
C GLU A 200 10.76 12.01 8.75
N GLU A 201 11.94 12.03 8.13
CA GLU A 201 12.55 10.80 7.59
C GLU A 201 12.95 9.80 8.66
N LYS A 202 13.24 10.26 9.88
CA LYS A 202 13.61 9.41 11.03
C LYS A 202 12.63 8.27 11.29
N TYR A 203 11.34 8.46 10.96
CA TYR A 203 10.32 7.43 11.17
C TYR A 203 10.47 6.22 10.25
N ARG A 204 11.18 6.35 9.12
CA ARG A 204 11.28 5.31 8.10
C ARG A 204 12.70 4.98 7.65
N GLN A 205 13.71 5.49 8.37
CA GLN A 205 15.13 5.21 8.10
C GLN A 205 15.53 3.76 8.41
N ASN A 206 14.86 3.11 9.36
CA ASN A 206 15.17 1.75 9.81
C ASN A 206 14.22 0.69 9.23
N VAL A 207 13.35 1.08 8.29
CA VAL A 207 12.47 0.13 7.61
C VAL A 207 13.34 -0.80 6.77
N THR A 208 13.09 -2.10 6.90
CA THR A 208 13.72 -3.13 6.07
C THR A 208 12.68 -3.84 5.23
N GLY A 209 13.11 -4.62 4.23
CA GLY A 209 12.22 -5.50 3.46
C GLY A 209 11.69 -6.73 4.19
N GLU A 210 12.00 -6.93 5.48
CA GLU A 210 11.60 -8.13 6.22
C GLU A 210 10.27 -7.96 6.97
N PHE A 211 10.10 -6.82 7.65
CA PHE A 211 8.93 -6.48 8.46
C PHE A 211 9.04 -5.03 8.96
N PRO A 212 7.95 -4.28 9.16
CA PRO A 212 6.56 -4.56 8.76
C PRO A 212 6.29 -4.30 7.27
#